data_AF-A0A4U2F460-F1
#
_entry.id   AF-A0A4U2F460-F1
#
_cell.length_a   1.000
_cell.length_b   1.000
_cell.length_c   1.000
_cell.angle_alpha   90.00
_cell.angle_beta   90.00
_cell.angle_gamma   90.00
#
_symmetry.space_group_name_H-M   'P 1'
#
loop_
_entity.id
_entity.type
_entity.pdbx_description
1 polymer ?
#
loop_
_entity_poly.entity_id
_entity_poly.type
_entity_poly.pdbx_seq_one_letter_code
_entity_poly.pdbx_strand_id
1 'polypeptide(L)'
;MRILGIIALAIVVFVSVVLFVSVVLNHELVLSVQKAGTVDGWLGFSGGLFGGYLAFLSAYYIYHKQRHDIVRPILVVEPANKPCGNMLHVIHRDVGADGLPLKHTKQIPICIRNIGIGAALDIECESTSQYKLYYSSSDGYGCETHESLVLIGIADNQVEVRDLLIQLPSLEEHAARTVEFTLAYKGVYGQKYTVIAQVLIESTDRKTSESWVKTIKRT
;
A
#
# COMPACT_ATOMS: atom_id res chain seq x y z
N MET A 1 -15.45 -20.53 -4.02
CA MET A 1 -14.24 -21.34 -4.35
C MET A 1 -13.47 -21.85 -3.13
N ARG A 2 -13.31 -21.09 -2.02
CA ARG A 2 -12.52 -21.54 -0.86
C ARG A 2 -13.08 -22.76 -0.12
N ILE A 3 -14.40 -22.85 0.06
CA ILE A 3 -15.05 -23.96 0.80
C ILE A 3 -14.92 -25.29 0.04
N LEU A 4 -15.08 -25.27 -1.29
CA LEU A 4 -14.97 -26.46 -2.14
C LEU A 4 -13.55 -27.05 -2.11
N GLY A 5 -12.52 -26.20 -2.06
CA GLY A 5 -11.13 -26.62 -1.91
C GLY A 5 -10.82 -27.28 -0.56
N ILE A 6 -11.43 -26.79 0.52
CA ILE A 6 -11.27 -27.38 1.87
C ILE A 6 -11.92 -28.77 1.92
N ILE A 7 -13.11 -28.92 1.35
CA ILE A 7 -13.83 -30.20 1.30
C ILE A 7 -13.07 -31.23 0.46
N ALA A 8 -12.55 -30.83 -0.71
CA ALA A 8 -11.74 -31.71 -1.55
C ALA A 8 -10.46 -32.16 -0.84
N LEU A 9 -9.78 -31.25 -0.13
CA LEU A 9 -8.58 -31.58 0.66
C LEU A 9 -8.91 -32.59 1.77
N ALA A 10 -10.02 -32.41 2.49
CA ALA A 10 -10.44 -33.32 3.55
C ALA A 10 -10.74 -34.73 3.02
N ILE A 11 -11.39 -34.86 1.86
CA ILE A 11 -11.67 -36.14 1.22
C ILE A 11 -10.36 -36.84 0.81
N VAL A 12 -9.42 -36.11 0.22
CA VAL A 12 -8.11 -36.67 -0.18
C VAL A 12 -7.32 -37.16 1.04
N VAL A 13 -7.30 -36.38 2.13
CA VAL A 13 -6.66 -36.81 3.38
C VAL A 13 -7.33 -38.06 3.95
N PHE A 14 -8.66 -38.10 3.99
CA PHE A 14 -9.40 -39.25 4.50
C PHE A 14 -9.12 -40.53 3.67
N VAL A 15 -9.19 -40.44 2.34
CA VAL A 15 -8.89 -41.56 1.45
C VAL A 15 -7.44 -42.00 1.59
N SER A 16 -6.50 -41.07 1.75
CA SER A 16 -5.08 -41.39 1.93
C SER A 16 -4.81 -42.13 3.23
N VAL A 17 -5.47 -41.73 4.33
CA VAL A 17 -5.39 -42.43 5.62
C VAL A 17 -5.99 -43.82 5.53
N VAL A 18 -7.17 -43.97 4.92
CA VAL A 18 -7.83 -45.29 4.75
C VAL A 18 -6.97 -46.23 3.89
N LEU A 19 -6.39 -45.74 2.79
CA LEU A 19 -5.48 -46.51 1.94
C LEU A 19 -4.20 -46.88 2.68
N PHE A 20 -3.60 -45.95 3.44
CA PHE A 20 -2.39 -46.23 4.23
C PHE A 20 -2.65 -47.31 5.28
N VAL A 21 -3.72 -47.20 6.06
CA VAL A 21 -4.11 -48.21 7.05
C VAL A 21 -4.36 -49.56 6.38
N SER A 22 -5.04 -49.58 5.23
CA SER A 22 -5.32 -50.81 4.49
C SER A 22 -4.06 -51.48 3.94
N VAL A 23 -3.08 -50.70 3.47
CA VAL A 23 -1.79 -51.19 2.97
C VAL A 23 -0.92 -51.73 4.12
N VAL A 24 -0.84 -51.01 5.24
CA VAL A 24 -0.06 -51.42 6.41
C VAL A 24 -0.63 -52.71 7.02
N LEU A 25 -1.95 -52.79 7.21
CA LEU A 25 -2.61 -53.98 7.74
C LEU A 25 -2.48 -55.19 6.80
N ASN A 26 -2.63 -55.00 5.48
CA ASN A 26 -2.45 -56.09 4.52
C ASN A 26 -1.00 -56.59 4.46
N HIS A 27 -0.01 -55.70 4.61
CA HIS A 27 1.40 -56.10 4.63
C HIS A 27 1.74 -56.94 5.88
N GLU A 28 1.16 -56.64 7.04
CA GLU A 28 1.38 -57.43 8.26
C GLU A 28 0.65 -58.78 8.27
N LEU A 29 -0.55 -58.86 7.67
CA LEU A 29 -1.37 -60.08 7.67
C LEU A 29 -0.99 -61.09 6.58
N VAL A 30 -0.45 -60.65 5.44
CA VAL A 30 -0.31 -61.52 4.24
C VAL A 30 1.15 -61.88 3.91
N LEU A 31 2.14 -61.07 4.28
CA LEU A 31 3.56 -61.25 3.88
C LEU A 31 4.48 -61.35 5.10
N SER A 32 4.38 -62.47 5.84
CA SER A 32 5.11 -62.67 7.10
C SER A 32 6.60 -63.00 6.96
N VAL A 33 7.10 -63.25 5.75
CA VAL A 33 8.44 -63.85 5.53
C VAL A 33 9.57 -62.81 5.43
N GLN A 34 9.28 -61.56 5.08
CA GLN A 34 10.27 -60.46 5.10
C GLN A 34 9.58 -59.16 5.53
N LYS A 35 9.71 -58.82 6.82
CA LYS A 35 9.14 -57.58 7.38
C LYS A 35 9.97 -56.38 6.93
N ALA A 36 9.38 -55.50 6.14
CA ALA A 36 9.97 -54.21 5.75
C ALA A 36 9.99 -53.17 6.91
N GLY A 37 9.35 -53.46 8.05
CA GLY A 37 9.32 -52.61 9.25
C GLY A 37 8.19 -53.01 10.20
N THR A 38 8.24 -52.57 11.46
CA THR A 38 7.12 -52.70 12.42
C THR A 38 6.09 -51.58 12.21
N VAL A 39 4.84 -51.76 12.64
CA VAL A 39 3.81 -50.69 12.63
C VAL A 39 4.35 -49.40 13.29
N ASP A 40 5.02 -49.53 14.44
CA ASP A 40 5.62 -48.39 15.14
C ASP A 40 6.68 -47.67 14.29
N GLY A 41 7.44 -48.42 13.47
CA GLY A 41 8.42 -47.86 12.54
C GLY A 41 7.76 -47.09 11.39
N TRP A 42 6.68 -47.62 10.82
CA TRP A 42 5.89 -46.93 9.77
C TRP A 42 5.13 -45.71 10.29
N LEU A 43 4.62 -45.79 11.52
CA LEU A 43 3.99 -44.67 12.21
C LEU A 43 5.02 -43.56 12.49
N GLY A 44 6.21 -43.93 12.96
CA GLY A 44 7.33 -42.99 13.16
C GLY A 44 7.79 -42.35 11.85
N PHE A 45 7.91 -43.13 10.77
CA PHE A 45 8.29 -42.63 9.45
C PHE A 45 7.25 -41.64 8.89
N SER A 46 5.96 -42.01 8.93
CA SER A 46 4.88 -41.14 8.46
C SER A 46 4.77 -39.87 9.31
N GLY A 47 4.87 -39.97 10.64
CA GLY A 47 4.92 -38.82 11.53
C GLY A 47 6.09 -37.87 11.22
N GLY A 48 7.27 -38.42 10.96
CA GLY A 48 8.44 -37.64 10.53
C GLY A 48 8.25 -36.93 9.19
N LEU A 49 7.68 -37.63 8.20
CA LEU A 49 7.39 -37.06 6.88
C LEU A 49 6.35 -35.94 6.95
N PHE A 50 5.25 -36.15 7.67
CA PHE A 50 4.23 -35.12 7.90
C PHE A 50 4.79 -33.92 8.68
N GLY A 51 5.61 -34.17 9.70
CA GLY A 51 6.30 -33.12 10.45
C GLY A 51 7.20 -32.26 9.55
N GLY A 52 8.01 -32.91 8.69
CA GLY A 52 8.86 -32.22 7.72
C GLY A 52 8.07 -31.41 6.69
N TYR A 53 6.97 -31.97 6.17
CA TYR A 53 6.10 -31.27 5.23
C TYR A 53 5.42 -30.04 5.86
N LEU A 54 4.93 -30.15 7.09
CA LEU A 54 4.35 -29.01 7.82
C LEU A 54 5.39 -27.94 8.13
N ALA A 55 6.62 -28.34 8.48
CA ALA A 55 7.72 -27.41 8.68
C ALA A 55 8.11 -26.67 7.39
N PHE A 56 8.08 -27.35 6.24
CA PHE A 56 8.29 -26.71 4.94
C PHE A 56 7.16 -25.71 4.62
N LEU A 57 5.90 -26.08 4.82
CA LEU A 57 4.77 -25.19 4.60
C LEU A 57 4.80 -23.96 5.49
N SER A 58 5.18 -24.13 6.77
CA SER A 58 5.32 -23.00 7.69
C SER A 58 6.46 -22.07 7.28
N ALA A 59 7.62 -22.62 6.90
CA ALA A 59 8.75 -21.87 6.38
C ALA A 59 8.38 -21.13 5.08
N TYR A 60 7.67 -21.78 4.16
CA TYR A 60 7.18 -21.17 2.92
C TYR A 60 6.23 -20.00 3.20
N TYR A 61 5.28 -20.18 4.12
CA TYR A 61 4.33 -19.13 4.50
C TYR A 61 5.03 -17.94 5.17
N ILE A 62 5.98 -18.20 6.08
CA ILE A 62 6.80 -17.18 6.72
C ILE A 62 7.63 -16.42 5.66
N TYR A 63 8.31 -17.15 4.77
CA TYR A 63 9.12 -16.56 3.71
C TYR A 63 8.30 -15.65 2.79
N HIS A 64 7.12 -16.11 2.35
CA HIS A 64 6.25 -15.31 1.48
C HIS A 64 5.76 -14.05 2.18
N LYS A 65 5.38 -14.15 3.47
CA LYS A 65 4.95 -13.00 4.26
C LYS A 65 6.09 -12.00 4.47
N GLN A 66 7.27 -12.48 4.85
CA GLN A 66 8.46 -11.64 5.05
C GLN A 66 8.89 -10.92 3.77
N ARG A 67 8.78 -11.57 2.61
CA ARG A 67 9.13 -10.97 1.32
C ARG A 67 8.30 -9.73 0.98
N HIS A 68 7.05 -9.66 1.43
CA HIS A 68 6.25 -8.43 1.29
C HIS A 68 6.76 -7.31 2.19
N ASP A 69 7.07 -7.62 3.45
CA ASP A 69 7.53 -6.62 4.42
C ASP A 69 8.92 -6.08 4.06
N ILE A 70 9.79 -6.92 3.49
CA ILE A 70 11.15 -6.55 3.07
C ILE A 70 11.13 -5.55 1.90
N VAL A 71 10.20 -5.68 0.95
CA VAL A 71 10.15 -4.85 -0.26
C VAL A 71 9.04 -3.80 -0.17
N ARG A 72 8.71 -3.38 1.06
CA ARG A 72 7.64 -2.41 1.29
C ARG A 72 8.05 -1.02 0.80
N PRO A 73 7.29 -0.38 -0.10
CA PRO A 73 7.47 1.04 -0.40
C PRO A 73 7.03 1.89 0.79
N ILE A 74 7.73 2.99 1.04
CA ILE A 74 7.39 3.92 2.11
C ILE A 74 7.48 5.33 1.55
N LEU A 75 6.32 5.93 1.29
CA LEU A 75 6.26 7.31 0.85
C LEU A 75 6.31 8.27 2.03
N VAL A 76 7.06 9.35 1.85
CA VAL A 76 7.17 10.47 2.78
C VAL A 76 6.97 11.75 2.00
N VAL A 77 6.13 12.63 2.55
CA VAL A 77 5.92 13.98 2.03
C VAL A 77 6.62 14.97 2.96
N GLU A 78 7.54 15.73 2.39
CA GLU A 78 8.42 16.71 3.04
C GLU A 78 8.37 18.06 2.31
N PRO A 79 8.75 19.18 2.96
CA PRO A 79 8.90 20.44 2.27
C PRO A 79 10.07 20.40 1.29
N ALA A 80 9.92 21.01 0.10
CA ALA A 80 10.99 21.14 -0.87
C ALA A 80 11.63 22.55 -0.82
N ASN A 81 12.94 22.62 -1.06
CA ASN A 81 13.68 23.90 -1.01
C ASN A 81 13.45 24.79 -2.24
N LYS A 82 13.02 24.21 -3.37
CA LYS A 82 12.85 24.92 -4.65
C LYS A 82 11.56 24.49 -5.33
N PRO A 83 10.81 25.43 -5.94
CA PRO A 83 9.66 25.11 -6.75
C PRO A 83 10.07 24.40 -8.04
N CYS A 84 9.25 23.44 -8.48
CA CYS A 84 9.51 22.64 -9.68
C CYS A 84 8.74 23.17 -10.92
N GLY A 85 7.73 24.02 -10.73
CA GLY A 85 6.84 24.51 -11.80
C GLY A 85 5.67 23.58 -12.11
N ASN A 86 5.66 22.36 -11.58
CA ASN A 86 4.56 21.42 -11.71
C ASN A 86 3.50 21.69 -10.63
N MET A 87 2.48 22.46 -10.98
CA MET A 87 1.46 22.94 -10.05
C MET A 87 0.35 21.90 -9.80
N LEU A 88 -0.01 21.76 -8.52
CA LEU A 88 -1.09 20.91 -8.03
C LEU A 88 -2.07 21.73 -7.21
N HIS A 89 -3.28 21.91 -7.72
CA HIS A 89 -4.34 22.59 -7.00
C HIS A 89 -4.89 21.71 -5.88
N VAL A 90 -4.97 22.29 -4.69
CA VAL A 90 -5.56 21.62 -3.52
C VAL A 90 -6.96 22.17 -3.30
N ILE A 91 -7.97 21.33 -3.51
CA ILE A 91 -9.38 21.74 -3.44
C ILE A 91 -10.09 20.90 -2.38
N HIS A 92 -10.92 21.52 -1.55
CA HIS A 92 -11.78 20.78 -0.63
C HIS A 92 -12.78 19.92 -1.41
N ARG A 93 -13.05 18.69 -0.96
CA ARG A 93 -13.87 17.71 -1.69
C ARG A 93 -15.27 18.22 -2.07
N ASP A 94 -15.83 19.10 -1.26
CA ASP A 94 -17.18 19.65 -1.44
C ASP A 94 -17.26 20.79 -2.47
N VAL A 95 -16.10 21.27 -2.95
CA VAL A 95 -16.02 22.33 -3.97
C VAL A 95 -15.81 21.68 -5.34
N GLY A 96 -16.66 22.02 -6.31
CA GLY A 96 -16.53 21.56 -7.69
C GLY A 96 -15.25 22.07 -8.35
N ALA A 97 -14.68 21.28 -9.26
CA ALA A 97 -13.43 21.62 -9.95
C ALA A 97 -13.57 22.89 -10.83
N ASP A 98 -14.76 23.17 -11.35
CA ASP A 98 -15.05 24.25 -12.31
C ASP A 98 -14.96 25.68 -11.73
N GLY A 99 -14.51 25.83 -10.49
CA GLY A 99 -14.48 27.08 -9.76
C GLY A 99 -13.15 27.34 -9.04
N LEU A 100 -12.01 26.94 -9.63
CA LEU A 100 -10.69 27.20 -9.05
C LEU A 100 -10.51 28.68 -8.69
N PRO A 101 -10.47 29.04 -7.39
CA PRO A 101 -10.29 30.43 -7.01
C PRO A 101 -8.80 30.77 -7.12
N LEU A 102 -8.41 31.44 -8.20
CA LEU A 102 -7.05 31.99 -8.40
C LEU A 102 -6.71 33.17 -7.46
N LYS A 103 -7.67 33.64 -6.65
CA LYS A 103 -7.47 34.75 -5.72
C LYS A 103 -6.93 34.24 -4.38
N HIS A 104 -5.80 34.81 -3.94
CA HIS A 104 -5.14 34.53 -2.65
C HIS A 104 -4.64 33.09 -2.51
N THR A 105 -4.03 32.53 -3.56
CA THR A 105 -3.37 31.22 -3.49
C THR A 105 -1.90 31.36 -3.10
N LYS A 106 -1.40 30.43 -2.29
CA LYS A 106 0.01 30.28 -1.95
C LYS A 106 0.58 29.03 -2.62
N GLN A 107 1.75 29.18 -3.22
CA GLN A 107 2.55 28.06 -3.73
C GLN A 107 3.42 27.49 -2.60
N ILE A 108 3.28 26.18 -2.35
CA ILE A 108 4.05 25.44 -1.34
C ILE A 108 4.72 24.26 -2.05
N PRO A 109 6.05 24.30 -2.25
CA PRO A 109 6.78 23.22 -2.88
C PRO A 109 6.88 22.02 -1.92
N ILE A 110 6.50 20.85 -2.40
CA ILE A 110 6.55 19.57 -1.67
C ILE A 110 7.44 18.57 -2.39
N CYS A 111 8.05 17.70 -1.61
CA CYS A 111 8.87 16.58 -2.02
C CYS A 111 8.15 15.30 -1.60
N ILE A 112 7.82 14.45 -2.56
CA ILE A 112 7.35 13.09 -2.33
C ILE A 112 8.54 12.17 -2.55
N ARG A 113 9.04 11.58 -1.47
CA ARG A 113 10.19 10.68 -1.50
C ARG A 113 9.76 9.26 -1.15
N ASN A 114 10.28 8.30 -1.89
CA ASN A 114 10.22 6.91 -1.47
C ASN A 114 11.49 6.56 -0.66
N ILE A 115 11.29 6.21 0.61
CA ILE A 115 12.35 5.74 1.52
C ILE A 115 12.29 4.22 1.74
N GLY A 116 11.33 3.54 1.12
CA GLY A 116 11.19 2.09 1.18
C GLY A 116 11.99 1.40 0.08
N ILE A 117 12.26 0.11 0.30
CA ILE A 117 13.07 -0.73 -0.60
C ILE A 117 12.31 -1.04 -1.91
N GLY A 118 10.97 -1.06 -1.87
CA GLY A 118 10.13 -1.29 -3.04
C GLY A 118 9.73 0.00 -3.75
N ALA A 119 9.45 -0.07 -5.05
CA ALA A 119 8.84 1.02 -5.79
C ALA A 119 7.38 1.27 -5.34
N ALA A 120 7.00 2.53 -5.20
CA ALA A 120 5.62 2.95 -5.02
C ALA A 120 5.02 3.20 -6.40
N LEU A 121 3.94 2.50 -6.74
CA LEU A 121 3.29 2.52 -8.05
C LEU A 121 1.88 3.10 -7.93
N ASP A 122 1.33 3.62 -9.02
CA ASP A 122 -0.04 4.12 -9.10
C ASP A 122 -0.38 5.06 -7.93
N ILE A 123 0.41 6.12 -7.74
CA ILE A 123 0.20 7.05 -6.63
C ILE A 123 -0.94 7.98 -7.00
N GLU A 124 -2.03 7.93 -6.24
CA GLU A 124 -3.25 8.69 -6.49
C GLU A 124 -3.73 9.38 -5.20
N CYS A 125 -4.51 10.45 -5.33
CA CYS A 125 -5.18 11.04 -4.18
C CYS A 125 -6.37 10.15 -3.78
N GLU A 126 -6.40 9.71 -2.51
CA GLU A 126 -7.42 8.78 -2.05
C GLU A 126 -8.82 9.40 -2.08
N SER A 127 -9.80 8.66 -2.59
CA SER A 127 -11.18 9.14 -2.71
C SER A 127 -11.83 9.54 -1.38
N THR A 128 -11.34 9.03 -0.25
CA THR A 128 -11.80 9.35 1.12
C THR A 128 -11.15 10.60 1.70
N SER A 129 -10.15 11.18 1.03
CA SER A 129 -9.46 12.36 1.51
C SER A 129 -10.37 13.59 1.54
N GLN A 130 -10.15 14.48 2.52
CA GLN A 130 -10.89 15.74 2.66
C GLN A 130 -10.55 16.71 1.52
N TYR A 131 -9.31 16.67 1.06
CA TYR A 131 -8.81 17.49 -0.03
C TYR A 131 -8.43 16.62 -1.22
N LYS A 132 -8.73 17.11 -2.41
CA LYS A 132 -8.34 16.51 -3.69
C LYS A 132 -7.23 17.32 -4.32
N LEU A 133 -6.36 16.61 -5.05
CA LEU A 133 -5.24 17.18 -5.77
C LEU A 133 -5.51 17.11 -7.28
N TYR A 134 -5.40 18.25 -7.96
CA TYR A 134 -5.65 18.34 -9.41
C TYR A 134 -4.52 19.04 -10.14
N TYR A 135 -4.22 18.56 -11.35
CA TYR A 135 -3.48 19.29 -12.36
C TYR A 135 -4.44 20.21 -13.11
N SER A 136 -4.02 21.45 -13.37
CA SER A 136 -4.69 22.29 -14.38
C SER A 136 -3.90 22.18 -15.68
N SER A 137 -4.57 21.73 -16.74
CA SER A 137 -4.04 21.71 -18.10
C SER A 137 -4.96 22.53 -19.00
N SER A 138 -4.40 23.26 -19.96
CA SER A 138 -5.21 23.90 -21.00
C SER A 138 -5.65 22.85 -22.00
N ASP A 139 -6.94 22.83 -22.33
CA ASP A 139 -7.51 21.93 -23.35
C ASP A 139 -7.22 22.37 -24.79
N GLY A 140 -6.49 23.48 -24.98
CA GLY A 140 -6.20 24.07 -26.28
C GLY A 140 -7.36 24.89 -26.88
N TYR A 141 -8.54 24.87 -26.27
CA TYR A 141 -9.72 25.68 -26.64
C TYR A 141 -9.94 26.86 -25.70
N GLY A 142 -9.06 27.05 -24.72
CA GLY A 142 -9.11 28.15 -23.76
C GLY A 142 -9.89 27.82 -22.48
N CYS A 143 -10.29 26.56 -22.30
CA CYS A 143 -10.81 26.08 -21.02
C CYS A 143 -9.69 25.36 -20.24
N GLU A 144 -9.78 25.42 -18.91
CA GLU A 144 -8.90 24.65 -18.03
C GLU A 144 -9.56 23.30 -17.75
N THR A 145 -8.87 22.21 -18.05
CA THR A 145 -9.25 20.87 -17.63
C THR A 145 -8.54 20.51 -16.34
N HIS A 146 -9.30 19.97 -15.38
CA HIS A 146 -8.78 19.55 -14.09
C HIS A 146 -8.72 18.04 -13.99
N GLU A 147 -7.50 17.49 -14.07
CA GLU A 147 -7.25 16.06 -13.94
C GLU A 147 -6.76 15.73 -12.54
N SER A 148 -7.29 14.67 -11.93
CA SER A 148 -6.82 14.23 -10.61
C SER A 148 -5.36 13.79 -10.66
N LEU A 149 -4.61 14.04 -9.58
CA LEU A 149 -3.24 13.55 -9.44
C LEU A 149 -3.17 12.02 -9.62
N VAL A 150 -2.44 11.59 -10.65
CA VAL A 150 -2.02 10.20 -10.85
C VAL A 150 -0.54 10.21 -11.23
N LEU A 151 0.31 9.62 -10.39
CA LEU A 151 1.72 9.40 -10.67
C LEU A 151 1.94 7.91 -10.98
N ILE A 152 2.66 7.63 -12.06
CA ILE A 152 2.94 6.26 -12.51
C ILE A 152 3.72 5.50 -11.43
N GLY A 153 4.70 6.14 -10.81
CA GLY A 153 5.39 5.60 -9.64
C GLY A 153 6.69 6.32 -9.31
N ILE A 154 7.18 6.06 -8.09
CA ILE A 154 8.44 6.56 -7.56
C ILE A 154 9.29 5.35 -7.15
N ALA A 155 10.43 5.18 -7.81
CA ALA A 155 11.37 4.09 -7.52
C ALA A 155 12.04 4.26 -6.14
N ASP A 156 12.74 3.22 -5.67
CA ASP A 156 13.52 3.30 -4.42
C ASP A 156 14.50 4.47 -4.46
N ASN A 157 14.56 5.23 -3.37
CA ASN A 157 15.38 6.41 -3.18
C ASN A 157 15.18 7.54 -4.20
N GLN A 158 14.14 7.46 -5.02
CA GLN A 158 13.77 8.55 -5.91
C GLN A 158 12.88 9.56 -5.19
N VAL A 159 12.97 10.77 -5.71
CA VAL A 159 12.30 11.95 -5.20
C VAL A 159 11.52 12.58 -6.34
N GLU A 160 10.29 12.93 -6.05
CA GLU A 160 9.43 13.68 -6.96
C GLU A 160 9.03 15.00 -6.30
N VAL A 161 9.28 16.12 -6.98
CA VAL A 161 8.97 17.46 -6.46
C VAL A 161 7.75 18.02 -7.19
N ARG A 162 6.79 18.55 -6.42
CA ARG A 162 5.54 19.14 -6.92
C ARG A 162 5.21 20.41 -6.14
N ASP A 163 4.49 21.33 -6.77
CA ASP A 163 4.15 22.62 -6.16
C ASP A 163 2.66 22.64 -5.82
N LEU A 164 2.31 22.62 -4.53
CA LEU A 164 0.91 22.73 -4.08
C LEU A 164 0.43 24.18 -4.17
N LEU A 165 -0.72 24.39 -4.80
CA LEU A 165 -1.45 25.65 -4.79
C LEU A 165 -2.61 25.54 -3.80
N ILE A 166 -2.46 26.21 -2.65
CA ILE A 166 -3.44 26.20 -1.57
C ILE A 166 -4.05 27.60 -1.42
N GLN A 167 -5.38 27.68 -1.34
CA GLN A 167 -6.07 28.93 -1.04
C GLN A 167 -5.86 29.33 0.42
N LEU A 168 -5.46 30.57 0.66
CA LEU A 168 -5.31 31.12 2.01
C LEU A 168 -6.70 31.29 2.67
N PRO A 169 -6.82 31.05 3.98
CA PRO A 169 -8.05 31.37 4.72
C PRO A 169 -8.36 32.87 4.61
N SER A 170 -9.64 33.23 4.59
CA SER A 170 -10.06 34.63 4.56
C SER A 170 -9.69 35.33 5.86
N LEU A 171 -8.61 36.12 5.83
CA LEU A 171 -8.30 37.38 6.56
C LEU A 171 -8.83 37.62 8.00
N GLU A 172 -9.26 36.62 8.75
CA GLU A 172 -9.34 36.70 10.20
C GLU A 172 -7.91 36.58 10.75
N GLU A 173 -7.44 37.61 11.47
CA GLU A 173 -6.12 37.65 12.09
C GLU A 173 -5.91 36.36 12.92
N HIS A 174 -4.79 35.66 12.67
CA HIS A 174 -4.39 34.41 13.33
C HIS A 174 -5.18 33.13 12.95
N ALA A 175 -5.89 33.09 11.82
CA ALA A 175 -6.51 31.84 11.36
C ALA A 175 -5.47 30.84 10.84
N ALA A 176 -5.30 29.72 11.55
CA ALA A 176 -4.51 28.57 11.08
C ALA A 176 -5.36 27.69 10.17
N ARG A 177 -4.91 27.44 8.94
CA ARG A 177 -5.55 26.49 8.02
C ARG A 177 -4.75 25.20 7.97
N THR A 178 -5.39 24.11 8.38
CA THR A 178 -4.83 22.77 8.25
C THR A 178 -5.41 22.10 7.01
N VAL A 179 -4.54 21.64 6.12
CA VAL A 179 -4.89 20.91 4.90
C VAL A 179 -4.33 19.51 5.02
N GLU A 180 -5.21 18.51 5.06
CA GLU A 180 -4.85 17.11 5.14
C GLU A 180 -5.25 16.40 3.85
N PHE A 181 -4.28 15.84 3.15
CA PHE A 181 -4.53 15.01 1.99
C PHE A 181 -3.91 13.63 2.16
N THR A 182 -4.55 12.64 1.55
CA THR A 182 -4.15 11.24 1.64
C THR A 182 -3.77 10.76 0.26
N LEU A 183 -2.55 10.23 0.15
CA LEU A 183 -2.07 9.58 -1.08
C LEU A 183 -2.18 8.07 -0.88
N ALA A 184 -2.84 7.40 -1.81
CA ALA A 184 -2.86 5.96 -1.93
C ALA A 184 -1.83 5.52 -2.97
N TYR A 185 -1.15 4.42 -2.73
CA TYR A 185 -0.15 3.86 -3.65
C TYR A 185 -0.09 2.34 -3.53
N LYS A 186 0.41 1.67 -4.56
CA LYS A 186 0.60 0.23 -4.60
C LYS A 186 2.07 -0.14 -4.49
N GLY A 187 2.36 -1.21 -3.77
CA GLY A 187 3.68 -1.86 -3.85
C GLY A 187 3.81 -2.75 -5.08
N VAL A 188 5.04 -3.21 -5.32
CA VAL A 188 5.40 -4.12 -6.42
C VAL A 188 4.55 -5.39 -6.45
N TYR A 189 4.08 -5.85 -5.29
CA TYR A 189 3.21 -7.02 -5.16
C TYR A 189 1.70 -6.70 -5.14
N GLY A 190 1.31 -5.48 -5.51
CA GLY A 190 -0.09 -5.05 -5.63
C GLY A 190 -0.80 -4.70 -4.32
N GLN A 191 -0.11 -4.79 -3.17
CA GLN A 191 -0.66 -4.34 -1.90
C GLN A 191 -0.81 -2.82 -1.88
N LYS A 192 -1.98 -2.34 -1.41
CA LYS A 192 -2.27 -0.92 -1.27
C LYS A 192 -1.75 -0.40 0.07
N TYR A 193 -1.15 0.77 0.03
CA TYR A 193 -0.64 1.53 1.18
C TYR A 193 -1.16 2.96 1.10
N THR A 194 -1.18 3.65 2.23
CA THR A 194 -1.61 5.05 2.29
C THR A 194 -0.66 5.89 3.12
N VAL A 195 -0.52 7.15 2.71
CA VAL A 195 0.23 8.17 3.46
C VAL A 195 -0.63 9.41 3.63
N ILE A 196 -0.73 9.89 4.87
CA ILE A 196 -1.45 11.10 5.22
C ILE A 196 -0.43 12.22 5.41
N ALA A 197 -0.52 13.24 4.57
CA ALA A 197 0.29 14.44 4.65
C ALA A 197 -0.57 15.61 5.17
N GLN A 198 0.03 16.42 6.02
CA GLN A 198 -0.57 17.62 6.58
C GLN A 198 0.27 18.82 6.19
N VAL A 199 -0.43 19.83 5.68
CA VAL A 199 0.11 21.15 5.40
C VAL A 199 -0.57 22.12 6.33
N LEU A 200 0.20 22.66 7.27
CA LEU A 200 -0.25 23.74 8.14
C LEU A 200 0.14 25.06 7.50
N ILE A 201 -0.82 25.96 7.34
CA ILE A 201 -0.60 27.31 6.86
C ILE A 201 -0.98 28.27 7.97
N GLU A 202 0.01 28.99 8.48
CA GLU A 202 -0.17 30.04 9.47
C GLU A 202 -0.01 31.39 8.78
N SER A 203 -1.02 32.25 8.89
CA SER A 203 -0.95 33.62 8.43
C SER A 203 -0.49 34.50 9.59
N THR A 204 0.79 34.90 9.59
CA THR A 204 1.36 35.78 10.63
C THR A 204 1.10 37.25 10.34
N ASP A 205 0.99 37.64 9.06
CA ASP A 205 0.61 39.00 8.62
C ASP A 205 -0.02 38.96 7.21
N ARG A 206 -0.67 40.06 6.77
CA ARG A 206 -1.29 40.22 5.43
C ARG A 206 -0.42 39.82 4.23
N LYS A 207 0.90 39.65 4.40
CA LYS A 207 1.87 39.28 3.35
C LYS A 207 2.73 38.06 3.67
N THR A 208 2.92 37.70 4.95
CA THR A 208 3.76 36.57 5.35
C THR A 208 2.87 35.45 5.87
N SER A 209 2.96 34.30 5.21
CA SER A 209 2.44 33.06 5.74
C SER A 209 3.60 32.09 5.89
N GLU A 210 3.66 31.42 7.03
CA GLU A 210 4.54 30.27 7.21
C GLU A 210 3.78 29.01 6.80
N SER A 211 4.50 28.01 6.33
CA SER A 211 3.90 26.73 5.97
C SER A 211 4.78 25.58 6.39
N TRP A 212 4.16 24.61 7.04
CA TRP A 212 4.82 23.41 7.54
C TRP A 212 4.21 22.20 6.84
N VAL A 213 5.05 21.34 6.27
CA VAL A 213 4.62 20.11 5.60
C VAL A 213 5.19 18.94 6.39
N LYS A 214 4.32 18.03 6.82
CA LYS A 214 4.75 16.80 7.48
C LYS A 214 3.87 15.62 7.12
N THR A 215 4.46 14.44 7.15
CA THR A 215 3.72 13.18 7.10
C THR A 215 3.21 12.84 8.51
N ILE A 216 1.89 12.68 8.70
CA ILE A 216 1.31 12.32 10.00
C ILE A 216 1.27 10.80 10.19
N LYS A 217 0.84 10.07 9.16
CA LYS A 217 0.54 8.64 9.27
C LYS A 217 0.93 7.91 7.99
N ARG A 218 1.43 6.69 8.18
CA ARG A 218 1.79 5.75 7.12
C ARG A 218 1.11 4.42 7.45
N THR A 219 0.42 3.84 6.49
CA THR A 219 -0.32 2.58 6.65
C THR A 219 0.02 1.61 5.55
#